data_AF-A0A1J3IGD5-F1
#
_entry.id   AF-A0A1J3IGD5-F1
#
_cell.length_a   1.000
_cell.length_b   1.000
_cell.length_c   1.000
_cell.angle_alpha   90.00
_cell.angle_beta   90.00
_cell.angle_gamma   90.00
#
_symmetry.space_group_name_H-M   'P 1'
#
loop_
_entity.id
_entity.type
_entity.pdbx_description
1 polymer ?
#
loop_
_entity_poly.entity_id
_entity_poly.type
_entity_poly.pdbx_seq_one_letter_code
_entity_poly.pdbx_strand_id
1 'polypeptide(L)'
;DGRISRSSEVNLPSPFAGIAKLKRNFFKKGLNSKDLVVLSGGHTIGISNCGLINTRIYNFTGKGDFDPSMNPSYVRALKRRCKPNDFKSSVEMDPGNVKKFDSHYFNIVAQRKGLFTSDSTLFDDPE
;
A
#
# COMPACT_ATOMS: atom_id res chain seq x y z
N ASP A 1 26.05 -9.47 12.00
CA ASP A 1 24.66 -9.61 12.49
C ASP A 1 24.41 -8.80 13.75
N GLY A 2 23.24 -8.18 13.84
CA GLY A 2 22.80 -7.50 15.06
C GLY A 2 22.50 -8.50 16.18
N ARG A 3 22.81 -8.15 17.44
CA ARG A 3 22.61 -9.00 18.63
C ARG A 3 21.56 -8.46 19.61
N ILE A 4 20.90 -7.35 19.27
CA ILE A 4 19.92 -6.65 20.10
C ILE A 4 18.64 -6.46 19.28
N SER A 5 17.47 -6.71 19.89
CA SER A 5 16.15 -6.50 19.30
C SER A 5 15.22 -5.87 20.33
N ARG A 6 14.69 -4.67 20.05
CA ARG A 6 13.84 -3.91 20.97
C ARG A 6 12.61 -3.36 20.25
N SER A 7 11.43 -3.50 20.87
CA SER A 7 10.18 -2.92 20.35
C SER A 7 10.23 -1.38 20.28
N SER A 8 10.99 -0.74 21.17
CA SER A 8 11.19 0.71 21.18
C SER A 8 11.95 1.25 19.96
N GLU A 9 12.61 0.37 19.21
CA GLU A 9 13.41 0.74 18.02
C GLU A 9 12.61 0.60 16.71
N VAL A 10 11.31 0.25 16.79
CA VAL A 10 10.45 0.11 15.62
C VAL A 10 10.34 1.46 14.88
N ASN A 11 10.86 1.46 13.65
CA ASN A 11 10.83 2.61 12.75
C ASN A 11 10.46 2.13 11.34
N LEU A 12 9.25 1.60 11.20
CA LEU A 12 8.70 1.07 9.94
C LEU A 12 7.64 2.01 9.37
N PRO A 13 7.60 2.21 8.03
CA PRO A 13 6.55 2.96 7.38
C PRO A 13 5.19 2.26 7.55
N SER A 14 4.13 3.06 7.62
CA SER A 14 2.76 2.56 7.72
C SER A 14 2.13 2.46 6.33
N PRO A 15 1.33 1.42 6.03
CA PRO A 15 0.58 1.32 4.76
C PRO A 15 -0.47 2.43 4.59
N PHE A 16 -0.82 3.13 5.67
CA PHE A 16 -1.76 4.25 5.68
C PHE A 16 -1.07 5.62 5.49
N ALA A 17 0.26 5.65 5.35
CA ALA A 17 1.01 6.89 5.28
C ALA A 17 0.84 7.58 3.92
N GLY A 18 0.60 8.89 3.92
CA GLY A 18 0.72 9.74 2.73
C GLY A 18 2.17 10.09 2.39
N ILE A 19 2.38 10.63 1.19
CA ILE A 19 3.72 10.81 0.59
C ILE A 19 4.71 11.58 1.47
N ALA A 20 4.28 12.67 2.10
CA ALA A 20 5.17 13.47 2.94
C ALA A 20 5.74 12.67 4.12
N LYS A 21 4.97 11.73 4.69
CA LYS A 21 5.44 10.85 5.77
C LYS A 21 6.36 9.76 5.23
N LEU A 22 6.05 9.19 4.07
CA LEU A 22 6.90 8.19 3.42
C LEU A 22 8.27 8.77 3.06
N LYS A 23 8.32 9.92 2.38
CA LYS A 23 9.55 10.65 2.09
C LYS A 23 10.37 10.88 3.36
N ARG A 24 9.78 11.45 4.41
CA ARG A 24 10.48 11.64 5.71
C ARG A 24 11.03 10.34 6.31
N ASN A 25 10.29 9.24 6.23
CA ASN A 25 10.73 7.96 6.76
C ASN A 25 11.95 7.42 6.00
N PHE A 26 11.96 7.54 4.66
CA PHE A 26 13.07 7.12 3.82
C PHE A 26 14.28 8.04 3.96
N PHE A 27 14.07 9.36 4.01
CA PHE A 27 15.16 10.33 4.25
C PHE A 27 15.87 10.09 5.58
N LYS A 28 15.15 9.71 6.64
CA LYS A 28 15.74 9.31 7.93
C LYS A 28 16.63 8.07 7.85
N LYS A 29 16.56 7.31 6.76
CA LYS A 29 17.40 6.14 6.46
C LYS A 29 18.47 6.45 5.40
N GLY A 30 18.63 7.71 5.00
CA GLY A 30 19.56 8.12 3.94
C GLY A 30 19.07 7.80 2.54
N LEU A 31 17.78 7.54 2.36
CA LEU A 31 17.15 7.19 1.08
C LEU A 31 16.33 8.38 0.56
N ASN A 32 16.41 8.67 -0.73
CA ASN A 32 15.71 9.77 -1.38
C ASN A 32 14.31 9.36 -1.91
N SER A 33 13.60 10.28 -2.56
CA SER A 33 12.28 10.02 -3.16
C SER A 33 12.31 8.91 -4.23
N LYS A 34 13.38 8.84 -5.03
CA LYS A 34 13.55 7.78 -6.03
C LYS A 34 13.71 6.41 -5.37
N ASP A 35 14.49 6.33 -4.30
CA ASP A 35 14.65 5.09 -3.53
C ASP A 35 13.33 4.64 -2.93
N LEU A 36 12.50 5.57 -2.43
CA LEU A 36 11.14 5.29 -1.99
C LEU A 36 10.32 4.63 -3.10
N VAL A 37 10.24 5.24 -4.28
CA VAL A 37 9.44 4.72 -5.40
C VAL A 37 9.96 3.36 -5.88
N VAL A 38 11.27 3.22 -6.05
CA VAL A 38 11.90 1.97 -6.52
C VAL A 38 11.68 0.83 -5.53
N LEU A 39 11.88 1.08 -4.23
CA LEU A 39 11.71 0.06 -3.18
C LEU A 39 10.23 -0.30 -2.95
N SER A 40 9.31 0.65 -3.13
CA SER A 40 7.87 0.37 -3.18
C SER A 40 7.49 -0.61 -4.30
N GLY A 41 8.29 -0.68 -5.38
CA GLY A 41 8.18 -1.70 -6.42
C GLY A 41 8.22 -3.14 -5.91
N GLY A 42 8.77 -3.38 -4.71
CA GLY A 42 8.72 -4.69 -4.05
C GLY A 42 7.30 -5.23 -3.83
N HIS A 43 6.28 -4.37 -3.81
CA HIS A 43 4.87 -4.77 -3.74
C HIS A 43 4.34 -5.45 -5.02
N THR A 44 5.15 -5.58 -6.08
CA THR A 44 4.80 -6.38 -7.27
C THR A 44 4.64 -7.88 -6.97
N ILE A 45 5.16 -8.35 -5.84
CA ILE A 45 4.96 -9.72 -5.35
C ILE A 45 4.36 -9.74 -3.95
N GLY A 46 3.73 -10.85 -3.61
CA GLY A 46 3.28 -11.15 -2.25
C GLY A 46 1.88 -10.64 -1.89
N ILE A 47 1.49 -10.92 -0.66
CA ILE A 47 0.12 -10.70 -0.17
C ILE A 47 0.11 -9.78 1.03
N SER A 48 -1.03 -9.15 1.24
CA SER A 48 -1.40 -8.41 2.44
C SER A 48 -2.62 -9.06 3.11
N ASN A 49 -3.07 -8.52 4.22
CA ASN A 49 -4.36 -8.85 4.82
C ASN A 49 -5.44 -7.81 4.44
N CYS A 50 -6.70 -8.22 4.49
CA CYS A 50 -7.84 -7.35 4.26
C CYS A 50 -7.98 -6.26 5.33
N GLY A 51 -7.42 -6.45 6.52
CA GLY A 51 -7.48 -5.46 7.61
C GLY A 51 -6.78 -4.15 7.26
N LEU A 52 -5.69 -4.20 6.50
CA LEU A 52 -4.95 -3.02 6.05
C LEU A 52 -5.66 -2.20 4.97
N ILE A 53 -6.77 -2.70 4.40
CA ILE A 53 -7.53 -1.96 3.38
C ILE A 53 -9.01 -1.78 3.72
N ASN A 54 -9.50 -2.39 4.80
CA ASN A 54 -10.94 -2.44 5.10
C ASN A 54 -11.56 -1.04 5.18
N THR A 55 -10.97 -0.15 5.98
CA THR A 55 -11.38 1.27 6.08
C THR A 55 -11.34 1.95 4.72
N ARG A 56 -10.30 1.68 3.92
CA ARG A 56 -10.10 2.28 2.60
C ARG A 56 -11.21 1.94 1.62
N ILE A 57 -11.75 0.73 1.67
CA ILE A 57 -12.80 0.28 0.72
C ILE A 57 -14.23 0.40 1.27
N TYR A 58 -14.44 0.51 2.59
CA TYR A 58 -15.78 0.53 3.20
C TYR A 58 -16.14 1.78 4.01
N ASN A 59 -15.16 2.52 4.53
CA ASN A 59 -15.46 3.65 5.43
C ASN A 59 -14.35 4.71 5.43
N PHE A 60 -13.98 5.21 4.26
CA PHE A 60 -12.81 6.08 4.11
C PHE A 60 -12.96 7.41 4.86
N THR A 61 -14.13 8.04 4.80
CA THR A 61 -14.41 9.31 5.51
C THR A 61 -15.28 9.15 6.76
N GLY A 62 -15.66 7.92 7.12
CA GLY A 62 -16.60 7.67 8.22
C GLY A 62 -18.08 7.62 7.81
N LYS A 63 -18.39 7.79 6.51
CA LYS A 63 -19.77 7.87 5.98
C LYS A 63 -20.21 6.65 5.17
N GLY A 64 -19.46 5.55 5.20
CA GLY A 64 -19.75 4.37 4.39
C GLY A 64 -19.35 4.51 2.91
N ASP A 65 -18.20 5.11 2.64
CA ASP A 65 -17.63 5.37 1.33
C ASP A 65 -16.28 4.65 1.11
N PHE A 66 -15.72 4.77 -0.09
CA PHE A 66 -14.38 4.25 -0.41
C PHE A 66 -13.45 5.39 -0.79
N ASP A 67 -12.14 5.15 -0.68
CA ASP A 67 -11.09 6.11 -1.03
C ASP A 67 -11.21 6.56 -2.50
N PRO A 68 -11.46 7.85 -2.77
CA PRO A 68 -11.64 8.37 -4.13
C PRO A 68 -10.37 8.26 -4.98
N SER A 69 -9.20 8.02 -4.36
CA SER A 69 -7.96 7.78 -5.10
C SER A 69 -7.95 6.41 -5.79
N MET A 70 -8.90 5.52 -5.48
CA MET A 70 -8.96 4.15 -6.00
C MET A 70 -9.88 4.00 -7.22
N ASN A 71 -9.50 3.10 -8.12
CA ASN A 71 -10.34 2.70 -9.24
C ASN A 71 -11.61 1.99 -8.72
N PRO A 72 -12.83 2.48 -9.05
CA PRO A 72 -14.07 1.90 -8.53
C PRO A 72 -14.29 0.43 -8.91
N SER A 73 -13.81 0.00 -10.09
CA SER A 73 -13.91 -1.41 -10.51
C SER A 73 -13.00 -2.32 -9.69
N TYR A 74 -11.82 -1.83 -9.32
CA TYR A 74 -10.89 -2.53 -8.44
C TYR A 74 -11.44 -2.61 -7.02
N VAL A 75 -12.04 -1.53 -6.51
CA VAL A 75 -12.74 -1.54 -5.21
C VAL A 75 -13.83 -2.61 -5.20
N ARG A 76 -14.64 -2.73 -6.25
CA ARG A 76 -15.64 -3.82 -6.36
C ARG A 76 -14.98 -5.21 -6.31
N ALA A 77 -13.83 -5.40 -6.95
CA ALA A 77 -13.08 -6.65 -6.88
C ALA A 77 -12.55 -6.94 -5.46
N LEU A 78 -11.98 -5.93 -4.81
CA LEU A 78 -11.52 -6.02 -3.43
C LEU A 78 -12.66 -6.35 -2.47
N LYS A 79 -13.85 -5.73 -2.62
CA LYS A 79 -15.03 -6.04 -1.79
C LYS A 79 -15.55 -7.48 -1.94
N ARG A 80 -15.32 -8.11 -3.10
CA ARG A 80 -15.64 -9.54 -3.27
C ARG A 80 -14.72 -10.42 -2.43
N ARG A 81 -13.44 -10.04 -2.32
CA ARG A 81 -12.40 -10.76 -1.57
C ARG A 81 -12.39 -10.45 -0.08
N CYS A 82 -12.46 -9.17 0.27
CA CYS A 82 -12.40 -8.62 1.62
C CYS A 82 -13.79 -8.16 2.05
N LYS A 83 -14.47 -8.95 2.89
CA LYS A 83 -15.80 -8.61 3.41
C LYS A 83 -15.70 -7.51 4.47
N PRO A 84 -16.81 -6.79 4.77
CA PRO A 84 -16.83 -5.88 5.92
C PRO A 84 -16.38 -6.62 7.19
N ASN A 85 -15.52 -5.98 7.99
CA ASN A 85 -14.92 -6.56 9.21
C ASN A 85 -14.05 -7.81 9.01
N ASP A 86 -13.65 -8.13 7.78
CA ASP A 86 -12.61 -9.13 7.51
C ASP A 86 -11.22 -8.52 7.65
N PHE A 87 -10.52 -8.92 8.72
CA PHE A 87 -9.18 -8.44 9.03
C PHE A 87 -8.07 -9.44 8.71
N LYS A 88 -8.42 -10.67 8.30
CA LYS A 88 -7.46 -11.79 8.23
C LYS A 88 -7.27 -12.35 6.83
N SER A 89 -8.28 -12.31 5.97
CA SER A 89 -8.15 -12.87 4.63
C SER A 89 -7.03 -12.20 3.85
N SER A 90 -6.29 -13.00 3.10
CA SER A 90 -5.19 -12.50 2.28
C SER A 90 -5.67 -11.86 0.98
N VAL A 91 -4.99 -10.82 0.54
CA VAL A 91 -5.24 -10.13 -0.73
C VAL A 91 -3.91 -9.88 -1.44
N GLU A 92 -3.89 -10.04 -2.76
CA GLU A 92 -2.70 -9.79 -3.58
C GLU A 92 -2.33 -8.30 -3.56
N MET A 93 -1.05 -8.00 -3.35
CA MET A 93 -0.54 -6.61 -3.46
C MET A 93 -0.44 -6.16 -4.92
N ASP A 94 -0.24 -7.12 -5.82
CA ASP A 94 -0.23 -6.94 -7.28
C ASP A 94 -1.26 -7.87 -7.96
N PRO A 95 -2.50 -7.41 -8.18
CA PRO A 95 -3.59 -8.26 -8.68
C PRO A 95 -3.28 -8.84 -10.06
N GLY A 96 -3.23 -10.18 -10.13
CA GLY A 96 -2.99 -10.92 -11.37
C GLY A 96 -1.52 -11.10 -11.75
N ASN A 97 -0.57 -10.56 -10.97
CA ASN A 97 0.87 -10.70 -11.24
C ASN A 97 1.73 -11.02 -9.99
N VAL A 98 1.09 -11.32 -8.86
CA VAL A 98 1.67 -11.48 -7.51
C VAL A 98 2.86 -12.45 -7.35
N LYS A 99 3.12 -13.30 -8.35
CA LYS A 99 4.19 -14.33 -8.31
C LYS A 99 5.44 -13.94 -9.08
N LYS A 100 5.43 -12.82 -9.81
CA LYS A 100 6.52 -12.40 -10.69
C LYS A 100 7.06 -11.05 -10.22
N PHE A 101 8.37 -10.98 -10.01
CA PHE A 101 9.02 -9.72 -9.71
C PHE A 101 9.27 -8.95 -11.01
N ASP A 102 8.41 -7.99 -11.33
CA ASP A 102 8.56 -7.13 -12.50
C ASP A 102 7.99 -5.71 -12.25
N SER A 103 7.78 -4.93 -13.32
CA SER A 103 7.32 -3.54 -13.23
C SER A 103 5.79 -3.39 -13.25
N HIS A 104 5.02 -4.47 -13.18
CA HIS A 104 3.55 -4.42 -13.25
C HIS A 104 2.95 -3.61 -12.08
N TYR A 105 3.58 -3.63 -10.90
CA TYR A 105 3.24 -2.76 -9.78
C TYR A 105 3.07 -1.29 -10.19
N PHE A 106 4.02 -0.74 -10.95
CA PHE A 106 3.95 0.66 -11.36
C PHE A 106 2.77 0.92 -12.31
N ASN A 107 2.46 -0.04 -13.20
CA ASN A 107 1.32 0.04 -14.11
C ASN A 107 -0.01 0.06 -13.36
N ILE A 108 -0.19 -0.81 -12.35
CA ILE A 108 -1.44 -0.85 -11.58
C ILE A 108 -1.60 0.39 -10.70
N VAL A 109 -0.50 0.94 -10.15
CA VAL A 109 -0.53 2.17 -9.36
C VAL A 109 -0.99 3.34 -10.23
N ALA A 110 -0.46 3.48 -11.45
CA ALA A 110 -0.92 4.48 -12.42
C ALA A 110 -2.38 4.29 -12.84
N GLN A 111 -2.91 3.07 -12.79
CA GLN A 111 -4.33 2.78 -13.02
C GLN A 111 -5.22 3.01 -11.79
N ARG A 112 -4.71 3.63 -10.73
CA ARG A 112 -5.39 3.81 -9.43
C ARG A 112 -5.77 2.49 -8.76
N LYS A 113 -4.97 1.45 -8.97
CA LYS A 113 -5.14 0.11 -8.39
C LYS A 113 -4.05 -0.25 -7.37
N GLY A 114 -3.34 0.74 -6.82
CA GLY A 114 -2.44 0.51 -5.68
C GLY A 114 -3.25 0.03 -4.46
N LEU A 115 -2.81 -1.04 -3.79
CA LEU A 115 -3.57 -1.69 -2.72
C LEU A 115 -3.62 -0.80 -1.46
N PHE A 116 -2.49 -0.20 -1.08
CA PHE A 116 -2.37 0.63 0.10
C PHE A 116 -2.52 2.12 -0.22
N THR A 117 -2.90 2.92 0.78
CA THR A 117 -2.81 4.39 0.69
C THR A 117 -1.38 4.82 0.36
N SER A 118 -0.39 4.15 0.95
CA SER A 118 1.04 4.38 0.68
C SER A 118 1.46 4.07 -0.76
N ASP A 119 0.72 3.23 -1.50
CA ASP A 119 1.00 3.00 -2.93
C ASP A 119 0.38 4.11 -3.78
N SER A 120 -0.88 4.45 -3.53
CA SER A 120 -1.60 5.43 -4.36
C SER A 120 -1.03 6.83 -4.22
N THR A 121 -0.55 7.19 -3.02
CA THR A 121 0.08 8.49 -2.79
C THR A 121 1.37 8.71 -3.60
N LEU A 122 2.01 7.64 -4.13
CA LEU A 122 3.18 7.78 -5.00
C LEU A 122 2.79 8.34 -6.37
N PHE A 123 1.58 8.05 -6.85
CA PHE A 123 1.10 8.52 -8.15
C PHE A 123 0.57 9.95 -8.10
N ASP A 124 -0.01 10.36 -6.96
CA ASP A 124 -0.59 11.69 -6.81
C ASP A 124 0.45 12.77 -6.41
N ASP A 125 1.73 12.39 -6.24
CA ASP A 125 2.83 13.30 -5.91
C ASP A 125 3.46 13.91 -7.18
N PRO A 126 3.66 15.24 -7.26
CA PRO A 126 4.10 15.91 -8.49
C PRO A 126 5.63 15.92 -8.72
N GLU A 127 6.43 15.42 -7.78
CA GLU A 127 7.90 15.28 -7.92
C GLU A 127 8.25 14.08 -8.81
#